data_AF-A0AAD3MHD0-F1
#
_entry.id   AF-A0AAD3MHD0-F1
#
_cell.length_a   1.000
_cell.length_b   1.000
_cell.length_c   1.000
_cell.angle_alpha   90.00
_cell.angle_beta   90.00
_cell.angle_gamma   90.00
#
_symmetry.space_group_name_H-M   'P 1'
#
loop_
_entity.id
_entity.type
_entity.pdbx_description
1 polymer ?
#
loop_
_entity_poly.entity_id
_entity_poly.type
_entity_poly.pdbx_seq_one_letter_code
_entity_poly.pdbx_strand_id
1 'polypeptide(L)'
;MNLCIVSLFLTLDLATVALSLSTCSTLDMDQFKKKRIEAIRGQILSKLKLTSPPEDFPEPEEVSRDIVAIYNSTRDLLQEKANERAATCERQRSEEEYYAKETPEPSAEPSKPKLTIP
;
A
#
# COMPACT_ATOMS: atom_id res chain seq x y z
N MET A 1 -31.56 49.36 14.86
CA MET A 1 -31.63 48.16 15.73
C MET A 1 -32.17 46.95 14.98
N ASN A 2 -33.34 47.03 14.33
CA ASN A 2 -33.95 45.89 13.60
C ASN A 2 -33.13 45.39 12.39
N LEU A 3 -32.50 46.27 11.61
CA LEU A 3 -31.68 45.87 10.46
C LEU A 3 -30.43 45.05 10.87
N CYS A 4 -29.82 45.41 12.00
CA CYS A 4 -28.68 44.70 12.54
C CYS A 4 -29.07 43.29 13.00
N ILE A 5 -30.25 43.15 13.61
CA ILE A 5 -30.78 41.86 14.07
C ILE A 5 -31.07 40.96 12.87
N VAL A 6 -31.74 41.47 11.84
CA VAL A 6 -32.03 40.71 10.60
C VAL A 6 -30.74 40.29 9.90
N SER A 7 -29.74 41.18 9.80
CA SER A 7 -28.44 40.85 9.25
C SER A 7 -27.73 39.74 10.05
N LEU A 8 -27.83 39.78 11.38
CA LEU A 8 -27.24 38.77 12.26
C LEU A 8 -27.86 37.38 12.00
N PHE A 9 -29.18 37.31 11.94
CA PHE A 9 -29.90 36.06 11.63
C PHE A 9 -29.51 35.51 10.25
N LEU A 10 -29.46 36.37 9.24
CA LEU A 10 -29.09 35.97 7.89
C LEU A 10 -27.66 35.42 7.80
N THR A 11 -26.72 36.04 8.50
CA THR A 11 -25.33 35.55 8.58
C THR A 11 -25.21 34.23 9.31
N LEU A 12 -26.03 34.01 10.34
CA LEU A 12 -26.03 32.79 11.13
C LEU A 12 -26.60 31.62 10.33
N ASP A 13 -27.70 31.83 9.61
CA ASP A 13 -28.27 30.83 8.70
C ASP A 13 -27.28 30.47 7.59
N LEU A 14 -26.65 31.47 6.96
CA LEU A 14 -25.66 31.24 5.91
C LEU A 14 -24.43 30.47 6.41
N ALA A 15 -23.95 30.75 7.63
CA ALA A 15 -22.86 30.02 8.24
C ALA A 15 -23.24 28.55 8.52
N THR A 16 -24.46 28.30 8.99
CA THR A 16 -24.96 26.95 9.28
C THR A 16 -25.09 26.12 7.99
N VAL A 17 -25.56 26.75 6.90
CA VAL A 17 -25.62 26.13 5.57
C VAL A 17 -24.22 25.89 5.02
N ALA A 18 -23.30 26.84 5.13
CA ALA A 18 -21.91 26.67 4.68
C ALA A 18 -21.17 25.54 5.42
N LEU A 19 -21.40 25.39 6.73
CA LEU A 19 -20.81 24.31 7.53
C LEU A 19 -21.39 22.93 7.16
N SER A 20 -22.67 22.87 6.78
CA SER A 20 -23.33 21.63 6.35
C SER A 20 -23.04 21.25 4.88
N LEU A 21 -22.62 22.21 4.05
CA LEU A 21 -22.09 21.94 2.70
C LEU A 21 -20.65 21.39 2.72
N SER A 22 -19.93 21.53 3.84
CA SER A 22 -18.61 20.91 4.00
C SER A 22 -18.81 19.45 4.36
N THR A 23 -18.86 18.58 3.35
CA THR A 23 -18.99 17.12 3.50
C THR A 23 -17.76 16.43 4.09
N CYS A 24 -16.73 17.19 4.47
CA CYS A 24 -15.52 16.65 5.09
C CYS A 24 -15.74 16.44 6.60
N SER A 25 -16.14 15.23 6.98
CA SER A 25 -16.04 14.77 8.37
C SER A 25 -14.60 14.96 8.88
N THR A 26 -14.43 15.45 10.10
CA THR A 26 -13.11 15.47 10.76
C THR A 26 -12.57 14.03 10.82
N LEU A 27 -11.47 13.78 10.13
CA LEU A 27 -10.86 12.45 10.07
C LEU A 27 -10.02 12.22 11.34
N ASP A 28 -10.49 11.34 12.22
CA ASP A 28 -9.69 10.84 13.33
C ASP A 28 -8.63 9.86 12.80
N MET A 29 -7.45 10.39 12.53
CA MET A 29 -6.32 9.62 12.02
C MET A 29 -5.90 8.49 12.95
N ASP A 30 -6.13 8.61 14.26
CA ASP A 30 -5.72 7.57 15.22
C ASP A 30 -6.66 6.38 15.17
N GLN A 31 -7.97 6.61 15.02
CA GLN A 31 -8.92 5.53 14.75
C GLN A 31 -8.61 4.81 13.43
N PHE A 32 -8.31 5.57 12.37
CA PHE A 32 -7.95 4.98 11.07
C PHE A 32 -6.66 4.17 11.14
N LYS A 33 -5.61 4.68 11.79
CA LYS A 33 -4.36 3.95 11.99
C LYS A 33 -4.59 2.64 12.76
N LYS A 34 -5.38 2.66 13.84
CA LYS A 34 -5.74 1.46 14.61
C LYS A 34 -6.43 0.41 13.74
N LYS A 35 -7.46 0.82 12.97
CA LYS A 35 -8.16 -0.07 12.03
C LYS A 35 -7.23 -0.63 10.95
N ARG A 36 -6.31 0.19 10.43
CA ARG A 36 -5.33 -0.23 9.42
C ARG A 36 -4.31 -1.22 10.00
N ILE A 37 -3.84 -1.03 11.23
CA ILE A 37 -2.93 -1.97 11.90
C ILE A 37 -3.59 -3.34 12.04
N GLU A 38 -4.83 -3.41 12.50
CA GLU A 38 -5.52 -4.69 12.67
C GLU A 38 -5.77 -5.40 11.32
N ALA A 39 -6.13 -4.63 10.29
CA ALA A 39 -6.28 -5.15 8.93
C ALA A 39 -4.95 -5.69 8.37
N ILE A 40 -3.84 -4.97 8.58
CA ILE A 40 -2.51 -5.40 8.14
C ILE A 40 -2.08 -6.66 8.91
N ARG A 41 -2.35 -6.73 10.23
CA ARG A 41 -2.07 -7.92 11.04
C ARG A 41 -2.77 -9.15 10.45
N GLY A 42 -4.07 -9.06 10.19
CA GLY A 42 -4.83 -10.15 9.57
C GLY A 42 -4.34 -10.51 8.16
N GLN A 43 -3.97 -9.50 7.37
CA GLN A 43 -3.42 -9.70 6.03
C GLN A 43 -2.09 -10.47 6.04
N ILE A 44 -1.17 -10.12 6.95
CA ILE A 44 0.12 -10.81 7.09
C ILE A 44 -0.12 -12.27 7.48
N LEU A 45 -0.93 -12.52 8.51
CA LEU A 45 -1.25 -13.87 8.98
C LEU A 45 -1.90 -14.72 7.87
N SER A 46 -2.84 -14.15 7.13
CA SER A 46 -3.47 -14.82 5.99
C SER A 46 -2.48 -15.18 4.88
N LYS A 47 -1.54 -14.28 4.54
CA LYS A 47 -0.50 -14.55 3.54
C LYS A 47 0.48 -15.64 3.98
N LEU A 48 0.78 -15.71 5.27
CA LEU A 48 1.64 -16.75 5.85
C LEU A 48 0.88 -18.04 6.18
N LYS A 49 -0.44 -18.08 5.96
CA LYS A 49 -1.34 -19.20 6.34
C LYS A 49 -1.27 -19.54 7.83
N LEU A 50 -1.08 -18.52 8.67
CA LEU A 50 -1.09 -18.63 10.12
C LEU A 50 -2.42 -18.13 10.68
N THR A 51 -2.94 -18.77 11.73
CA THR A 51 -4.16 -18.33 12.42
C THR A 51 -3.85 -17.35 13.56
N SER A 52 -2.64 -17.38 14.09
CA SER A 52 -2.14 -16.53 15.17
C SER A 52 -0.64 -16.28 14.99
N PRO A 53 -0.08 -15.22 15.61
CA PRO A 53 1.36 -15.02 15.64
C PRO A 53 2.08 -16.23 16.27
N PRO A 54 3.28 -16.60 15.81
CA PRO A 54 4.10 -17.60 16.48
C PRO A 54 4.41 -17.16 17.93
N GLU A 55 4.42 -18.12 18.87
CA GLU A 55 4.68 -17.85 20.28
C GLU A 55 6.19 -17.71 20.60
N ASP A 56 7.03 -18.41 19.82
CA ASP A 56 8.47 -18.41 20.02
C ASP A 56 9.17 -17.37 19.13
N PHE A 57 9.78 -16.39 19.79
CA PHE A 57 10.68 -15.41 19.18
C PHE A 57 12.09 -15.69 19.69
N PRO A 58 12.88 -16.54 19.00
CA PRO A 58 14.27 -16.77 19.39
C PRO A 58 15.04 -15.45 19.37
N GLU A 59 16.04 -15.35 20.24
CA GLU A 59 16.96 -14.20 20.29
C GLU A 59 17.59 -13.98 18.90
N PRO A 60 17.81 -12.73 18.47
CA PRO A 60 18.28 -12.45 17.11
C PRO A 60 19.68 -13.05 16.88
N GLU A 61 19.71 -14.26 16.34
CA GLU A 61 20.91 -14.92 15.85
C GLU A 61 21.35 -14.28 14.52
N GLU A 62 22.65 -14.33 14.23
CA GLU A 62 23.18 -13.87 12.96
C GLU A 62 22.62 -14.73 11.82
N VAL A 63 21.78 -14.13 11.00
CA VAL A 63 21.16 -14.80 9.84
C VAL A 63 22.24 -15.14 8.81
N SER A 64 22.22 -16.37 8.28
CA SER A 64 23.19 -16.82 7.26
C SER A 64 23.28 -15.86 6.07
N ARG A 65 24.50 -15.67 5.55
CA ARG A 65 24.79 -14.79 4.42
C ARG A 65 23.96 -15.11 3.18
N ASP A 66 23.68 -16.39 2.95
CA ASP A 66 22.88 -16.83 1.79
C ASP A 66 21.42 -16.35 1.91
N ILE A 67 20.84 -16.43 3.10
CA ILE A 67 19.48 -15.93 3.37
C ILE A 67 19.44 -14.40 3.21
N VAL A 68 20.45 -13.71 3.71
CA VAL A 68 20.57 -12.25 3.55
C VAL A 68 20.71 -11.86 2.07
N ALA A 69 21.49 -12.61 1.28
CA ALA A 69 21.64 -12.38 -0.15
C ALA A 69 20.31 -12.55 -0.89
N ILE A 70 19.56 -13.62 -0.60
CA ILE A 70 18.22 -13.87 -1.17
C ILE A 70 17.26 -12.74 -0.82
N TYR A 71 17.23 -12.31 0.45
CA TYR A 71 16.39 -11.20 0.90
C TYR A 71 16.70 -9.91 0.14
N ASN A 72 17.98 -9.54 0.04
CA ASN A 72 18.40 -8.33 -0.65
C ASN A 72 18.04 -8.38 -2.14
N SER A 73 18.34 -9.48 -2.82
CA SER A 73 17.98 -9.65 -4.24
C SER A 73 16.47 -9.55 -4.46
N THR A 74 15.66 -10.11 -3.55
CA THR A 74 14.19 -10.05 -3.64
C THR A 74 13.68 -8.63 -3.40
N ARG A 75 14.23 -7.93 -2.40
CA ARG A 75 13.89 -6.53 -2.11
C ARG A 75 14.20 -5.64 -3.30
N ASP A 76 15.38 -5.80 -3.89
CA ASP A 76 15.84 -4.98 -5.00
C ASP A 76 14.97 -5.24 -6.26
N LEU A 77 14.62 -6.49 -6.54
CA LEU A 77 13.67 -6.86 -7.60
C LEU A 77 12.27 -6.28 -7.38
N LEU A 78 11.74 -6.33 -6.14
CA LEU A 78 10.44 -5.76 -5.82
C LEU A 78 10.44 -4.23 -5.96
N GLN A 79 11.56 -3.59 -5.62
CA GLN A 79 11.74 -2.16 -5.80
C GLN A 79 11.77 -1.77 -7.29
N GLU A 80 12.49 -2.52 -8.12
CA GLU A 80 12.52 -2.31 -9.57
C GLU A 80 11.11 -2.42 -10.17
N LYS A 81 10.36 -3.48 -9.83
CA LYS A 81 8.97 -3.65 -10.28
C LYS A 81 8.04 -2.53 -9.81
N ALA A 82 8.23 -2.03 -8.59
CA ALA A 82 7.45 -0.90 -8.09
C ALA A 82 7.76 0.38 -8.87
N ASN A 83 9.04 0.60 -9.19
CA ASN A 83 9.47 1.74 -10.00
C ASN A 83 8.95 1.65 -11.44
N GLU A 84 8.97 0.45 -12.04
CA GLU A 84 8.42 0.20 -13.37
C GLU A 84 6.93 0.53 -13.43
N ARG A 85 6.12 0.01 -12.49
CA ARG A 85 4.68 0.34 -12.42
C ARG A 85 4.41 1.83 -12.23
N ALA A 86 5.23 2.50 -11.42
CA ALA A 86 5.11 3.94 -11.23
C ALA A 86 5.46 4.71 -12.52
N ALA A 87 6.46 4.24 -13.27
CA ALA A 87 6.87 4.84 -14.54
C ALA A 87 5.85 4.59 -15.66
N THR A 88 5.16 3.45 -15.67
CA THR A 88 4.15 3.10 -16.68
C THR A 88 2.74 3.56 -16.32
N CYS A 89 2.51 4.17 -15.15
CA CYS A 89 1.18 4.51 -14.62
C CYS A 89 0.20 3.33 -14.62
N GLU A 90 0.71 2.10 -14.50
CA GLU A 90 -0.11 0.90 -14.55
C GLU A 90 -0.92 0.73 -13.25
N ARG A 91 -2.21 1.03 -13.32
CA ARG A 91 -3.16 0.88 -12.20
C ARG A 91 -3.81 -0.51 -12.12
N GLN A 92 -3.69 -1.32 -13.16
CA GLN A 92 -4.38 -2.60 -13.27
C GLN A 92 -3.48 -3.73 -12.76
N ARG A 93 -3.76 -4.22 -11.55
CA ARG A 93 -3.18 -5.47 -11.05
C ARG A 93 -4.08 -6.60 -11.55
N SER A 94 -3.57 -7.45 -12.42
CA SER A 94 -4.29 -8.64 -12.88
C SER A 94 -4.39 -9.68 -11.76
N GLU A 95 -5.44 -10.50 -11.76
CA GLU A 95 -5.71 -11.48 -10.69
C GLU A 95 -4.60 -12.53 -10.57
N GLU A 96 -3.86 -12.77 -11.66
CA GLU A 96 -2.76 -13.74 -11.71
C GLU A 96 -1.54 -13.34 -10.87
N GLU A 97 -1.41 -12.06 -10.49
CA GLU A 97 -0.29 -11.52 -9.69
C GLU A 97 -0.61 -11.42 -8.18
N TYR A 98 -1.78 -11.91 -7.79
CA TYR A 98 -2.25 -11.94 -6.41
C TYR A 98 -1.64 -13.10 -5.60
N TYR A 99 -1.25 -14.19 -6.28
CA TYR A 99 -0.62 -15.36 -5.66
C TYR A 99 0.89 -15.40 -5.91
N ALA A 100 1.66 -15.91 -4.93
CA ALA A 100 3.10 -16.08 -5.07
C ALA A 100 3.39 -17.16 -6.14
N LYS A 101 4.30 -16.86 -7.07
CA LYS A 101 4.78 -17.83 -8.07
C LYS A 101 6.11 -18.43 -7.61
N GLU A 102 6.24 -19.73 -7.78
CA GLU A 102 7.53 -20.42 -7.63
C GLU A 102 8.49 -19.90 -8.70
N THR A 103 9.70 -19.51 -8.30
CA THR A 103 10.75 -19.03 -9.21
C THR A 103 11.64 -20.21 -9.64
N PRO A 104 11.67 -20.58 -10.94
CA PRO A 104 12.59 -21.58 -11.43
C PRO A 104 14.04 -21.07 -11.43
N GLU A 105 14.99 -21.99 -11.22
CA GLU A 105 16.44 -21.78 -11.37
C GLU A 105 16.77 -21.12 -12.73
N PRO A 106 17.64 -20.09 -12.77
CA PRO A 106 17.97 -19.39 -14.01
C PRO A 106 18.89 -20.25 -14.90
N SER A 107 18.31 -21.00 -15.84
CA SER A 107 19.06 -21.51 -16.99
C SER A 107 19.20 -20.42 -18.06
N ALA A 108 20.43 -20.15 -18.49
CA ALA A 108 20.75 -19.17 -19.52
C ALA A 108 20.07 -19.51 -20.86
N GLU A 109 19.17 -18.64 -21.33
CA GLU A 109 18.54 -18.71 -22.65
C GLU A 109 19.17 -17.69 -23.63
N PRO A 110 19.21 -17.98 -24.94
CA PRO A 110 20.15 -17.37 -25.88
C PRO A 110 19.65 -16.05 -26.49
N SER A 111 20.63 -15.23 -26.89
CA SER A 111 20.46 -13.92 -27.52
C SER A 111 19.62 -13.95 -28.80
N LYS A 112 18.60 -13.08 -28.90
CA LYS A 112 17.82 -12.87 -30.13
C LYS A 112 18.53 -11.90 -31.09
N PRO A 113 18.49 -12.13 -32.42
CA PRO A 113 19.19 -11.29 -33.39
C PRO A 113 18.48 -9.94 -33.62
N LYS A 114 19.27 -8.87 -33.76
CA LYS A 114 18.80 -7.53 -34.12
C LYS A 114 18.34 -7.51 -35.58
N LEU A 115 17.11 -7.05 -35.81
CA LEU A 115 16.55 -6.79 -37.13
C LEU A 115 17.10 -5.45 -37.64
N THR A 116 17.96 -5.50 -38.67
CA THR A 116 18.38 -4.31 -39.42
C THR A 116 17.32 -4.01 -40.48
N ILE A 117 16.81 -2.78 -40.50
CA ILE A 117 15.88 -2.27 -41.52
C ILE A 117 16.70 -1.44 -42.53
N PRO A 118 16.45 -1.55 -43.85
CA PRO A 118 17.17 -0.79 -44.89
C PRO A 118 16.93 0.72 -44.84
#